data_AF-A0A838LUE1-F1
#
_entry.id   AF-A0A838LUE1-F1
#
_cell.length_a   1.000
_cell.length_b   1.000
_cell.length_c   1.000
_cell.angle_alpha   90.00
_cell.angle_beta   90.00
_cell.angle_gamma   90.00
#
_symmetry.space_group_name_H-M   'P 1'
#
loop_
_entity.id
_entity.type
_entity.pdbx_description
1 polymer ?
#
loop_
_entity_poly.entity_id
_entity_poly.type
_entity_poly.pdbx_seq_one_letter_code
_entity_poly.pdbx_strand_id
1 'polypeptide(L)'
;MIYLAGWMASFLCRCCWPVSEYLFERSRLVAAPPELMAQFFQDGVAWFRLNPEWEVLTLKKDANECTLKVRYERSEVEAEYRIASADFSETGGIVELKGDSPRSITLNWNRQDDKLTRLDYHEGFAEQPEIGRVAELNLWIDAAGGYLTLAARSDRKARLGRWLLDRFWLRMSPMSRRISLIIVGMEALALLLFIAILLIYKFFG
;
A
#
# COMPACT_ATOMS: atom_id res chain seq x y z
N MET A 1 26.67 -51.98 25.26
CA MET A 1 26.29 -50.72 25.93
C MET A 1 27.54 -49.86 25.99
N ILE A 2 27.67 -48.62 25.51
CA ILE A 2 26.81 -47.62 24.86
C ILE A 2 27.79 -46.75 24.02
N TYR A 3 27.32 -46.27 22.87
CA TYR A 3 27.97 -45.33 21.94
C TYR A 3 28.45 -44.04 22.59
N LEU A 4 29.47 -43.39 22.02
CA LEU A 4 29.51 -41.92 21.90
C LEU A 4 30.42 -41.52 20.73
N ALA A 5 29.80 -41.42 19.55
CA ALA A 5 30.37 -40.76 18.38
C ALA A 5 30.39 -39.25 18.64
N GLY A 6 31.57 -38.64 18.60
CA GLY A 6 31.75 -37.19 18.63
C GLY A 6 31.18 -36.57 17.37
N TRP A 7 30.10 -35.81 17.52
CA TRP A 7 29.59 -34.93 16.47
C TRP A 7 30.02 -33.50 16.79
N MET A 8 30.91 -33.00 15.94
CA MET A 8 31.11 -31.57 15.71
C MET A 8 29.78 -30.96 15.27
N ALA A 9 29.09 -30.27 16.16
CA ALA A 9 28.03 -29.35 15.79
C ALA A 9 28.63 -27.94 15.73
N SER A 10 29.05 -27.60 14.52
CA SER A 10 29.37 -26.27 14.06
C SER A 10 28.30 -25.28 14.54
N PHE A 11 28.68 -24.38 15.45
CA PHE A 11 27.92 -23.19 15.80
C PHE A 11 27.83 -22.29 14.57
N LEU A 12 26.86 -22.59 13.69
CA LEU A 12 26.48 -21.70 12.61
C LEU A 12 25.75 -20.49 13.21
N CYS A 13 26.23 -19.31 12.83
CA CYS A 13 25.69 -18.01 13.15
C CYS A 13 24.17 -17.97 13.00
N ARG A 14 23.47 -17.82 14.13
CA ARG A 14 22.17 -17.15 14.18
C ARG A 14 22.39 -15.67 13.86
N CYS A 15 22.43 -15.32 12.59
CA CYS A 15 22.04 -13.97 12.19
C CYS A 15 20.52 -13.89 12.35
N CYS A 16 20.13 -13.28 13.45
CA CYS A 16 18.78 -13.11 13.96
C CYS A 16 17.87 -12.42 12.94
N TRP A 17 17.00 -13.20 12.29
CA TRP A 17 15.69 -12.71 11.88
C TRP A 17 14.67 -13.42 12.75
N PRO A 18 13.78 -12.72 13.48
CA PRO A 18 12.64 -13.37 14.11
C PRO A 18 11.81 -13.98 12.99
N VAL A 19 11.56 -15.29 13.07
CA VAL A 19 10.54 -15.95 12.25
C VAL A 19 9.23 -15.25 12.61
N SER A 20 8.60 -14.54 11.67
CA SER A 20 7.32 -13.88 11.92
C SER A 20 6.28 -14.93 12.30
N GLU A 21 5.76 -14.88 13.52
CA GLU A 21 4.76 -15.84 14.00
C GLU A 21 3.38 -15.56 13.42
N TYR A 22 3.13 -14.32 12.95
CA TYR A 22 1.88 -13.90 12.35
C TYR A 22 2.10 -13.39 10.93
N LEU A 23 1.27 -13.85 10.00
CA LEU A 23 1.35 -13.51 8.59
C LEU A 23 0.02 -12.92 8.14
N PHE A 24 0.07 -11.73 7.54
CA PHE A 24 -1.06 -11.19 6.79
C PHE A 24 -0.86 -11.47 5.32
N GLU A 25 -1.85 -12.10 4.70
CA GLU A 25 -1.86 -12.40 3.27
C GLU A 25 -3.12 -11.83 2.62
N ARG A 26 -2.95 -11.23 1.45
CA ARG A 26 -4.07 -10.78 0.63
C ARG A 26 -3.77 -10.86 -0.85
N SER A 27 -4.67 -11.51 -1.57
CA SER A 27 -4.67 -11.55 -3.03
C SER A 27 -5.76 -10.63 -3.59
N ARG A 28 -5.44 -9.92 -4.68
CA ARG A 28 -6.41 -9.09 -5.40
C ARG A 28 -6.16 -9.15 -6.91
N LEU A 29 -7.24 -9.19 -7.69
CA LEU A 29 -7.18 -8.97 -9.14
C LEU A 29 -7.14 -7.47 -9.44
N VAL A 30 -6.14 -7.06 -10.21
CA VAL A 30 -5.91 -5.68 -10.63
C VAL A 30 -6.01 -5.62 -12.15
N ALA A 31 -6.85 -4.72 -12.67
CA ALA A 31 -7.00 -4.51 -14.11
C ALA A 31 -5.86 -3.62 -14.64
N ALA A 32 -4.63 -4.13 -14.56
CA ALA A 32 -3.41 -3.50 -15.02
C ALA A 32 -2.43 -4.57 -15.52
N PRO A 33 -1.61 -4.27 -16.54
CA PRO A 33 -0.55 -5.17 -16.98
C PRO A 33 0.59 -5.23 -15.94
N PRO A 34 1.32 -6.36 -15.82
CA PRO A 34 2.37 -6.55 -14.80
C PRO A 34 3.53 -5.56 -14.96
N GLU A 35 3.81 -5.08 -16.16
CA GLU A 35 4.84 -4.07 -16.43
C GLU A 35 4.51 -2.75 -15.71
N LEU A 36 3.23 -2.36 -15.70
CA LEU A 36 2.78 -1.17 -14.99
C LEU A 36 2.86 -1.38 -13.47
N MET A 37 2.63 -2.61 -12.98
CA MET A 37 2.78 -2.95 -11.57
C MET A 37 4.24 -2.84 -11.13
N ALA A 38 5.16 -3.45 -11.89
CA ALA A 38 6.59 -3.35 -11.63
C ALA A 38 7.05 -1.89 -11.55
N GLN A 39 6.66 -1.05 -12.53
CA GLN A 39 6.97 0.38 -12.54
C GLN A 39 6.38 1.12 -11.32
N PHE A 40 5.13 0.84 -10.96
CA PHE A 40 4.46 1.48 -9.83
C PHE A 40 5.16 1.18 -8.50
N PHE A 41 5.52 -0.08 -8.25
CA PHE A 41 6.19 -0.47 -7.02
C PHE A 41 7.65 -0.02 -7.00
N GLN A 42 8.35 -0.07 -8.14
CA GLN A 42 9.70 0.46 -8.29
C GLN A 42 9.78 1.97 -8.03
N ASP A 43 8.80 2.74 -8.51
CA ASP A 43 8.70 4.14 -8.12
C ASP A 43 8.32 4.28 -6.64
N GLY A 44 7.36 3.51 -6.14
CA GLY A 44 7.04 3.39 -4.71
C GLY A 44 6.46 4.66 -4.07
N VAL A 45 6.62 5.85 -4.67
CA VAL A 45 6.16 7.14 -4.13
C VAL A 45 4.65 7.11 -3.91
N ALA A 46 3.89 6.73 -4.94
CA ALA A 46 2.44 6.65 -4.86
C ALA A 46 2.00 5.55 -3.89
N TRP A 47 2.65 4.39 -3.93
CA TRP A 47 2.35 3.27 -3.04
C TRP A 47 2.51 3.65 -1.56
N PHE A 48 3.65 4.20 -1.16
CA PHE A 48 3.88 4.63 0.23
C PHE A 48 2.92 5.74 0.67
N ARG A 49 2.56 6.65 -0.24
CA ARG A 49 1.61 7.75 0.04
C ARG A 49 0.16 7.28 0.14
N LEU A 50 -0.19 6.15 -0.44
CA LEU A 50 -1.55 5.57 -0.35
C LEU A 50 -1.81 4.87 0.98
N ASN A 51 -0.78 4.61 1.78
CA ASN A 51 -0.93 3.95 3.08
C ASN A 51 -1.77 4.82 4.03
N PRO A 52 -2.84 4.28 4.64
CA PRO A 52 -3.67 5.01 5.60
C PRO A 52 -3.05 5.13 7.00
N GLU A 53 -2.06 4.30 7.36
CA GLU A 53 -1.43 4.30 8.70
C GLU A 53 -0.51 5.50 8.92
N TRP A 54 0.07 6.05 7.84
CA TRP A 54 1.11 7.05 7.94
C TRP A 54 1.01 8.16 6.90
N GLU A 55 1.61 9.29 7.23
CA GLU A 55 1.89 10.40 6.32
C GLU A 55 3.37 10.35 5.89
N VAL A 56 3.63 10.40 4.58
CA VAL A 56 4.99 10.46 4.05
C VAL A 56 5.50 11.90 4.15
N LEU A 57 6.44 12.13 5.08
CA LEU A 57 7.07 13.44 5.27
C LEU A 57 8.17 13.67 4.23
N THR A 58 8.99 12.67 4.00
CA THR A 58 10.12 12.76 3.05
C THR A 58 10.41 11.39 2.48
N LEU A 59 10.61 11.33 1.17
CA LEU A 59 11.09 10.15 0.47
C LEU A 59 12.28 10.57 -0.38
N LYS A 60 13.48 10.19 0.04
CA LYS A 60 14.74 10.44 -0.68
C LYS A 60 15.16 9.15 -1.37
N LYS A 61 15.39 9.24 -2.68
CA LYS A 61 15.94 8.16 -3.50
C LYS A 61 17.31 8.59 -3.99
N ASP A 62 18.36 8.13 -3.32
CA ASP A 62 19.73 8.24 -3.80
C ASP A 62 20.11 6.95 -4.54
N ALA A 63 21.17 6.99 -5.36
CA ALA A 63 21.55 5.89 -6.25
C ALA A 63 21.76 4.54 -5.54
N ASN A 64 22.11 4.56 -4.24
CA ASN A 64 22.40 3.38 -3.44
C ASN A 64 21.55 3.26 -2.16
N GLU A 65 20.78 4.30 -1.79
CA GLU A 65 20.03 4.32 -0.53
C GLU A 65 18.69 5.03 -0.73
N CYS A 66 17.62 4.42 -0.25
CA CYS A 66 16.29 5.01 -0.30
C CYS A 66 15.78 5.17 1.14
N THR A 67 15.60 6.42 1.56
CA THR A 67 15.17 6.79 2.91
C THR A 67 13.73 7.29 2.87
N LEU A 68 12.88 6.64 3.66
CA LEU A 68 11.46 6.95 3.82
C LEU A 68 11.24 7.44 5.26
N LYS A 69 10.92 8.72 5.42
CA LYS A 69 10.50 9.30 6.70
C LYS A 69 8.98 9.45 6.70
N VAL A 70 8.34 8.86 7.71
CA VAL A 70 6.89 8.88 7.87
C VAL A 70 6.48 9.34 9.26
N ARG A 71 5.24 9.79 9.39
CA ARG A 71 4.57 10.05 10.67
C ARG A 71 3.34 9.18 10.78
N TYR A 72 3.26 8.37 11.83
CA TYR A 72 2.09 7.53 12.08
C TYR A 72 0.90 8.38 12.54
N GLU A 73 -0.27 8.15 11.95
CA GLU A 73 -1.47 8.96 12.23
C GLU A 73 -1.99 8.74 13.66
N ARG A 74 -1.91 7.51 14.18
CA ARG A 74 -2.46 7.15 15.49
C ARG A 74 -1.59 7.56 16.67
N SER A 75 -0.28 7.43 16.52
CA SER A 75 0.68 7.68 17.60
C SER A 75 1.39 9.03 17.47
N GLU A 76 1.26 9.70 16.33
CA GLU A 76 2.02 10.89 15.93
C GLU A 76 3.54 10.70 15.95
N VAL A 77 4.01 9.46 16.10
CA VAL A 77 5.42 9.11 16.12
C VAL A 77 5.99 9.20 14.71
N GLU A 78 7.10 9.92 14.56
CA GLU A 78 7.88 9.90 13.34
C GLU A 78 8.79 8.67 13.34
N ALA A 79 8.83 7.96 12.21
CA ALA A 79 9.71 6.83 11.99
C ALA A 79 10.52 7.05 10.71
N GLU A 80 11.78 6.66 10.75
CA GLU A 80 12.67 6.70 9.60
C GLU A 80 13.04 5.27 9.17
N TYR A 81 12.77 4.98 7.91
CA TYR A 81 13.01 3.69 7.29
C TYR A 81 14.06 3.82 6.19
N ARG A 82 15.02 2.89 6.20
CA ARG A 82 15.89 2.61 5.06
C ARG A 82 15.28 1.45 4.29
N ILE A 83 14.93 1.69 3.04
CA ILE A 83 14.45 0.65 2.12
C ILE A 83 15.69 -0.13 1.68
N ALA A 84 15.88 -1.31 2.26
CA ALA A 84 17.10 -2.08 2.12
C ALA A 84 17.15 -2.92 0.85
N SER A 85 16.00 -3.33 0.36
CA SER A 85 15.83 -4.01 -0.92
C SER A 85 14.46 -3.65 -1.48
N ALA A 86 14.41 -3.49 -2.79
CA ALA A 86 13.21 -3.23 -3.58
C ALA A 86 13.48 -3.85 -4.96
N ASP A 87 13.63 -5.17 -4.99
CA ASP A 87 13.89 -5.90 -6.23
C ASP A 87 12.56 -6.23 -6.91
N PHE A 88 12.01 -5.25 -7.61
CA PHE A 88 10.77 -5.42 -8.37
C PHE A 88 11.10 -6.00 -9.74
N SER A 89 11.18 -7.32 -9.78
CA SER A 89 11.29 -8.13 -10.99
C SER A 89 9.95 -8.21 -11.74
N GLU A 90 9.91 -8.92 -12.86
CA GLU A 90 8.67 -9.13 -13.63
C GLU A 90 7.55 -9.85 -12.86
N THR A 91 7.87 -10.52 -11.75
CA THR A 91 6.93 -11.37 -11.00
C THR A 91 6.69 -10.91 -9.55
N GLY A 92 7.34 -9.85 -9.10
CA GLY A 92 7.25 -9.42 -7.71
C GLY A 92 8.54 -8.80 -7.18
N GLY A 93 8.50 -8.48 -5.88
CA GLY A 93 9.65 -7.99 -5.14
C GLY A 93 9.42 -7.99 -3.64
N ILE A 94 10.53 -7.89 -2.91
CA ILE A 94 10.54 -7.78 -1.45
C ILE A 94 10.95 -6.36 -1.09
N VAL A 95 10.23 -5.77 -0.14
CA VAL A 95 10.48 -4.45 0.42
C VAL A 95 10.79 -4.61 1.90
N GLU A 96 12.08 -4.45 2.22
CA GLU A 96 12.55 -4.42 3.60
C GLU A 96 12.67 -2.98 4.09
N LEU A 97 11.85 -2.61 5.06
CA LEU A 97 11.94 -1.34 5.78
C LEU A 97 12.75 -1.56 7.05
N LYS A 98 14.01 -1.10 7.07
CA LYS A 98 14.90 -1.16 8.24
C LYS A 98 14.80 0.15 9.02
N GLY A 99 14.47 0.09 10.31
CA GLY A 99 14.28 1.28 11.15
C GLY A 99 13.70 0.92 12.51
N ASP A 100 13.03 1.88 13.14
CA ASP A 100 12.50 1.76 14.52
C ASP A 100 11.48 0.62 14.70
N SER A 101 10.81 0.23 13.61
CA SER A 101 9.92 -0.94 13.59
C SER A 101 10.10 -1.65 12.25
N PRO A 102 11.02 -2.62 12.17
CA PRO A 102 11.35 -3.23 10.90
C PRO A 102 10.14 -3.95 10.30
N ARG A 103 9.92 -3.77 9.00
CA ARG A 103 8.85 -4.43 8.26
C ARG A 103 9.43 -5.14 7.04
N SER A 104 8.91 -6.32 6.74
CA SER A 104 9.22 -7.04 5.50
C SER A 104 7.92 -7.30 4.76
N ILE A 105 7.82 -6.70 3.57
CA ILE A 105 6.64 -6.77 2.71
C ILE A 105 7.06 -7.53 1.46
N THR A 106 6.40 -8.65 1.19
CA THR A 106 6.58 -9.43 -0.03
C THR A 106 5.41 -9.17 -0.95
N LEU A 107 5.72 -8.77 -2.18
CA LEU A 107 4.75 -8.54 -3.24
C LEU A 107 5.04 -9.54 -4.34
N ASN A 108 4.05 -10.33 -4.72
CA ASN A 108 4.12 -11.19 -5.89
C ASN A 108 3.00 -10.80 -6.84
N TRP A 109 3.24 -10.90 -8.13
CA TRP A 109 2.17 -10.74 -9.10
C TRP A 109 2.29 -11.73 -10.24
N ASN A 110 1.13 -12.21 -10.66
CA ASN A 110 1.02 -13.19 -11.72
C ASN A 110 0.01 -12.74 -12.76
N ARG A 111 0.41 -12.76 -14.03
CA ARG A 111 -0.45 -12.45 -15.17
C ARG A 111 -1.53 -13.52 -15.28
N GLN A 112 -2.79 -13.11 -15.13
CA GLN A 112 -3.96 -13.98 -15.35
C GLN A 112 -4.48 -13.84 -16.78
N ASP A 113 -4.47 -12.62 -17.30
CA ASP A 113 -4.93 -12.25 -18.64
C ASP A 113 -4.14 -11.01 -19.14
N ASP A 114 -4.32 -10.62 -20.40
CA ASP A 114 -3.67 -9.46 -21.03
C ASP A 114 -3.91 -8.14 -20.27
N LYS A 115 -5.04 -8.05 -19.55
CA LYS A 115 -5.44 -6.85 -18.80
C LYS A 115 -5.59 -7.08 -17.31
N LEU A 116 -5.46 -8.32 -16.83
CA LEU A 116 -5.68 -8.68 -15.43
C LEU A 116 -4.44 -9.34 -14.85
N THR A 117 -3.96 -8.75 -13.77
CA THR A 117 -2.84 -9.27 -13.00
C THR A 117 -3.30 -9.52 -11.57
N ARG A 118 -2.99 -10.70 -11.05
CA ARG A 118 -3.19 -11.02 -9.63
C ARG A 118 -2.03 -10.41 -8.84
N LEU A 119 -2.33 -9.58 -7.85
CA LEU A 119 -1.39 -9.07 -6.86
C LEU A 119 -1.57 -9.86 -5.58
N ASP A 120 -0.51 -10.49 -5.10
CA ASP A 120 -0.42 -11.18 -3.83
C ASP A 120 0.50 -10.37 -2.90
N TYR A 121 -0.04 -9.96 -1.75
CA TYR A 121 0.65 -9.20 -0.72
C TYR A 121 0.83 -10.06 0.52
N HIS A 122 2.05 -10.17 1.02
CA HIS A 122 2.36 -10.82 2.29
C HIS A 122 3.19 -9.90 3.18
N GLU A 123 2.81 -9.78 4.46
CA GLU A 123 3.60 -9.07 5.47
C GLU A 123 3.67 -9.90 6.75
N GLY A 124 4.89 -10.12 7.23
CA GLY A 124 5.16 -10.83 8.49
C GLY A 124 5.22 -9.86 9.67
N PHE A 125 4.57 -10.22 10.77
CA PHE A 125 4.60 -9.47 12.03
C PHE A 125 5.24 -10.30 13.14
N ALA A 126 5.95 -9.60 14.04
CA ALA A 126 6.48 -10.20 15.27
C ALA A 126 5.37 -10.49 16.29
N GLU A 127 4.31 -9.68 16.30
CA GLU A 127 3.16 -9.80 17.20
C GLU A 127 1.86 -9.88 16.40
N GLN A 128 0.79 -10.39 17.02
CA GLN A 128 -0.51 -10.48 16.36
C GLN A 128 -1.00 -9.08 15.96
N PRO A 129 -1.28 -8.83 14.68
CA PRO A 129 -1.74 -7.52 14.24
C PRO A 129 -3.14 -7.25 14.81
N GLU A 130 -3.34 -6.03 15.33
CA GLU A 130 -4.66 -5.56 15.76
C GLU A 130 -5.66 -5.58 14.60
N ILE A 131 -6.94 -5.83 14.89
CA ILE A 131 -8.01 -5.85 13.88
C ILE A 131 -8.05 -4.56 13.06
N GLY A 132 -7.85 -3.40 13.71
CA GLY A 132 -7.81 -2.11 13.04
C GLY A 132 -6.66 -1.99 12.04
N ARG A 133 -5.50 -2.58 12.35
CA ARG A 133 -4.33 -2.59 11.48
C ARG A 133 -4.58 -3.45 10.24
N VAL A 134 -5.18 -4.62 10.43
CA VAL A 134 -5.58 -5.50 9.32
C VAL A 134 -6.56 -4.79 8.37
N ALA A 135 -7.52 -4.03 8.90
CA ALA A 135 -8.43 -3.22 8.09
C ALA A 135 -7.69 -2.14 7.29
N GLU A 136 -6.72 -1.46 7.90
CA GLU A 136 -5.88 -0.45 7.24
C GLU A 136 -5.02 -1.04 6.12
N LEU A 137 -4.41 -2.21 6.33
CA LEU A 137 -3.66 -2.94 5.30
C LEU A 137 -4.55 -3.35 4.12
N ASN A 138 -5.77 -3.83 4.40
CA ASN A 138 -6.75 -4.14 3.37
C ASN A 138 -7.08 -2.89 2.53
N LEU A 139 -7.33 -1.75 3.18
CA LEU A 139 -7.61 -0.49 2.51
C LEU A 139 -6.41 -0.01 1.67
N TRP A 140 -5.18 -0.20 2.16
CA TRP A 140 -3.97 0.18 1.44
C TRP A 140 -3.83 -0.61 0.14
N ILE A 141 -4.00 -1.94 0.19
CA ILE A 141 -3.93 -2.81 -0.99
C ILE A 141 -5.05 -2.48 -1.97
N ASP A 142 -6.25 -2.24 -1.47
CA ASP A 142 -7.40 -1.88 -2.29
C ASP A 142 -7.19 -0.52 -2.99
N ALA A 143 -6.60 0.45 -2.29
CA ALA A 143 -6.24 1.75 -2.85
C ALA A 143 -5.13 1.64 -3.90
N ALA A 144 -4.10 0.83 -3.66
CA ALA A 144 -3.05 0.56 -4.64
C ALA A 144 -3.60 -0.10 -5.91
N GLY A 145 -4.45 -1.12 -5.77
CA GLY A 145 -5.12 -1.77 -6.91
C GLY A 145 -6.06 -0.83 -7.67
N GLY A 146 -6.78 0.04 -6.96
CA GLY A 146 -7.61 1.09 -7.58
C GLY A 146 -6.80 2.11 -8.36
N TYR A 147 -5.67 2.55 -7.81
CA TYR A 147 -4.73 3.46 -8.49
C TYR A 147 -4.18 2.82 -9.76
N LEU A 148 -3.69 1.58 -9.68
CA LEU A 148 -3.16 0.82 -10.82
C LEU A 148 -4.21 0.64 -11.93
N THR A 149 -5.44 0.28 -11.55
CA THR A 149 -6.56 0.16 -12.49
C THR A 149 -6.87 1.48 -13.18
N LEU A 150 -6.81 2.61 -12.46
CA LEU A 150 -7.00 3.93 -13.06
C LEU A 150 -5.82 4.29 -13.97
N ALA A 151 -4.59 3.97 -13.58
CA ALA A 151 -3.38 4.25 -14.34
C ALA A 151 -3.30 3.45 -15.64
N ALA A 152 -3.85 2.23 -15.68
CA ALA A 152 -3.94 1.41 -16.88
C ALA A 152 -4.94 1.94 -17.92
N ARG A 153 -5.90 2.78 -17.50
CA ARG A 153 -6.89 3.36 -18.41
C ARG A 153 -6.32 4.56 -19.17
N SER A 154 -6.48 4.55 -20.49
CA SER A 154 -6.00 5.61 -21.38
C SER A 154 -6.99 6.77 -21.59
N ASP A 155 -8.21 6.67 -21.04
CA ASP A 155 -9.30 7.64 -21.23
C ASP A 155 -8.95 9.05 -20.74
N ARG A 156 -9.46 10.10 -21.40
CA ARG A 156 -9.30 11.50 -20.94
C ARG A 156 -9.75 11.70 -19.49
N LYS A 157 -10.86 11.06 -19.10
CA LYS A 157 -11.38 11.08 -17.72
C LYS A 157 -10.41 10.40 -16.75
N ALA A 158 -9.80 9.28 -17.14
CA ALA A 158 -8.83 8.58 -16.32
C ALA A 158 -7.55 9.40 -16.13
N ARG A 159 -7.07 10.08 -17.18
CA ARG A 159 -5.93 11.00 -17.09
C ARG A 159 -6.20 12.17 -16.14
N LEU A 160 -7.38 12.79 -16.23
CA LEU A 160 -7.76 13.86 -15.30
C LEU A 160 -7.86 13.35 -13.86
N GLY A 161 -8.47 12.18 -13.66
CA GLY A 161 -8.56 11.53 -12.36
C GLY A 161 -7.17 11.24 -11.77
N ARG A 162 -6.28 10.65 -12.57
CA ARG A 162 -4.89 10.38 -12.18
C ARG A 162 -4.15 11.68 -11.85
N TRP A 163 -4.28 12.71 -12.68
CA TRP A 163 -3.67 14.02 -12.41
C TRP A 163 -4.16 14.61 -11.08
N LEU A 164 -5.47 14.52 -10.80
CA LEU A 164 -6.05 15.01 -9.56
C LEU A 164 -5.57 14.21 -8.35
N LEU A 165 -5.45 12.88 -8.49
CA LEU A 165 -4.88 12.01 -7.48
C LEU A 165 -3.42 12.36 -7.19
N ASP A 166 -2.58 12.45 -8.23
CA ASP A 166 -1.15 12.71 -8.10
C ASP A 166 -0.87 14.10 -7.54
N ARG A 167 -1.67 15.09 -7.95
CA ARG A 167 -1.45 16.49 -7.58
C ARG A 167 -2.00 16.84 -6.21
N PHE A 168 -3.20 16.39 -5.89
CA PHE A 168 -3.89 16.79 -4.66
C PHE A 168 -3.96 15.66 -3.67
N TRP A 169 -4.49 14.50 -4.09
CA TRP A 169 -4.79 13.41 -3.17
C TRP A 169 -3.54 12.82 -2.49
N LEU A 170 -2.53 12.44 -3.28
CA LEU A 170 -1.29 11.84 -2.79
C LEU A 170 -0.43 12.84 -1.99
N ARG A 171 -0.73 14.14 -2.05
CA ARG A 171 -0.04 15.16 -1.26
C ARG A 171 -0.75 15.49 0.05
N MET A 172 -2.01 15.09 0.20
CA MET A 172 -2.76 15.26 1.43
C MET A 172 -2.37 14.19 2.46
N SER A 173 -2.41 14.58 3.73
CA SER A 173 -2.33 13.65 4.86
C SER A 173 -3.55 12.71 4.86
N PRO A 174 -3.45 11.51 5.47
CA PRO A 174 -4.58 10.59 5.61
C PRO A 174 -5.82 11.25 6.24
N MET A 175 -5.64 12.06 7.30
CA MET A 175 -6.71 12.86 7.91
C MET A 175 -7.39 13.80 6.92
N SER A 176 -6.61 14.56 6.15
CA SER A 176 -7.14 15.51 5.17
C SER A 176 -7.95 14.81 4.08
N ARG A 177 -7.56 13.59 3.67
CA ARG A 177 -8.31 12.79 2.69
C ARG A 177 -9.65 12.34 3.25
N ARG A 178 -9.68 11.84 4.50
CA ARG A 178 -10.92 11.42 5.19
C ARG A 178 -11.91 12.57 5.27
N ILE A 179 -11.46 13.73 5.74
CA ILE A 179 -12.29 14.94 5.85
C ILE A 179 -12.80 15.37 4.47
N SER A 180 -11.93 15.36 3.46
CA SER A 180 -12.30 15.73 2.09
C SER A 180 -13.38 14.82 1.51
N LEU A 181 -13.33 13.50 1.76
CA LEU A 181 -14.39 12.56 1.35
C LEU A 181 -15.72 12.86 2.04
N ILE A 182 -15.68 13.15 3.33
CA ILE A 182 -16.89 13.47 4.10
C ILE A 182 -17.53 14.73 3.55
N ILE A 183 -16.75 15.79 3.29
CA ILE A 183 -17.25 17.04 2.72
C ILE A 183 -17.87 16.81 1.34
N VAL A 184 -17.13 16.14 0.43
CA VAL A 184 -17.64 15.86 -0.91
C VAL A 184 -18.89 14.97 -0.86
N GLY A 185 -18.94 14.00 0.05
CA GLY A 185 -20.11 13.14 0.25
C GLY A 185 -21.32 13.91 0.72
N MET A 186 -21.16 14.81 1.70
CA MET A 186 -22.23 15.68 2.18
C MET A 186 -22.74 16.63 1.09
N GLU A 187 -21.82 17.21 0.31
CA GLU A 187 -22.19 18.13 -0.78
C GLU A 187 -22.94 17.41 -1.90
N ALA A 188 -22.49 16.19 -2.26
CA ALA A 188 -23.20 15.36 -3.25
C ALA A 188 -24.60 14.98 -2.76
N LEU A 189 -24.76 14.66 -1.48
CA LEU A 189 -26.06 14.37 -0.87
C LEU A 189 -26.97 15.60 -0.90
N ALA A 190 -26.45 16.78 -0.55
CA ALA A 190 -27.20 18.04 -0.61
C ALA A 190 -27.68 18.35 -2.04
N LEU A 191 -26.80 18.16 -3.03
CA LEU A 191 -27.14 18.32 -4.44
C LEU A 191 -28.23 17.34 -4.89
N LEU A 192 -28.15 16.07 -4.48
CA LEU A 192 -29.18 15.07 -4.78
C LEU A 192 -30.54 15.45 -4.19
N LEU A 193 -30.57 15.92 -2.94
CA LEU A 193 -31.81 16.40 -2.30
C LEU A 193 -32.36 17.62 -3.03
N PHE A 194 -31.51 18.55 -3.44
CA PHE A 194 -31.93 19.71 -4.22
C PHE A 194 -32.55 19.32 -5.57
N ILE A 195 -31.91 18.40 -6.30
CA ILE A 195 -32.45 17.86 -7.55
C ILE A 195 -33.79 17.15 -7.30
N ALA A 196 -33.92 16.36 -6.24
CA ALA A 196 -35.16 15.69 -5.89
C ALA A 196 -36.31 16.68 -5.62
N ILE A 197 -36.03 17.75 -4.88
CA ILE A 197 -37.01 18.83 -4.63
C ILE A 197 -37.43 19.50 -5.94
N LEU A 198 -36.49 19.83 -6.83
CA LEU A 198 -36.80 20.42 -8.13
C LEU A 198 -37.65 19.50 -9.01
N LEU A 199 -37.39 18.19 -8.98
CA LEU A 199 -38.19 17.21 -9.72
C LEU A 199 -39.61 17.13 -9.15
N ILE A 200 -39.77 17.05 -7.83
CA ILE A 200 -41.09 17.05 -7.19
C ILE A 200 -41.86 18.33 -7.55
N TYR A 201 -41.21 19.48 -7.45
CA TYR A 201 -41.82 20.77 -7.81
C TYR A 201 -42.25 20.80 -9.29
N LYS A 202 -41.44 20.28 -10.20
CA LYS A 202 -41.77 20.25 -11.63
C LYS A 202 -42.94 19.31 -11.98
N PHE A 203 -43.10 18.20 -11.26
CA PHE A 203 -44.11 17.17 -11.58
C PHE A 203 -45.43 17.35 -10.81
N PHE A 204 -45.40 18.02 -9.66
CA PHE A 204 -46.58 18.20 -8.80
C PHE A 204 -46.98 19.67 -8.57
N GLY A 205 -46.17 20.63 -9.03
CA GLY A 205 -46.43 22.06 -8.96
C GLY A 205 -47.00 22.65 -10.24
#